data_AF-A0A0U1R1E6-F1
#
_entry.id   AF-A0A0U1R1E6-F1
#
_cell.length_a   1.000
_cell.length_b   1.000
_cell.length_c   1.000
_cell.angle_alpha   90.00
_cell.angle_beta   90.00
_cell.angle_gamma   90.00
#
_symmetry.space_group_name_H-M   'P 1'
#
loop_
_entity.id
_entity.type
_entity.pdbx_description
1 polymer ?
#
loop_
_entity_poly.entity_id
_entity_poly.type
_entity_poly.pdbx_seq_one_letter_code
_entity_poly.pdbx_strand_id
1 'polypeptide(L)'
;MDLLQKECIASVTLFDLRTSEGELMVYEGCIDYVLTHCTDQEIFRITGCGDKQELFFYKEELIKLIKLIERQEFLPEKYKNI
;
A
#
# COMPACT_ATOMS: atom_id res chain seq x y z
N MET A 1 7.17 -10.97 -4.44
CA MET A 1 7.63 -9.69 -4.97
C MET A 1 8.94 -9.91 -5.69
N ASP A 2 8.97 -9.57 -6.98
CA ASP A 2 10.15 -9.68 -7.83
C ASP A 2 10.53 -8.31 -8.38
N LEU A 3 11.82 -7.97 -8.34
CA LEU A 3 12.35 -6.76 -8.97
C LEU A 3 12.45 -6.94 -10.48
N LEU A 4 11.74 -6.11 -11.24
CA LEU A 4 11.81 -6.09 -12.70
C LEU A 4 12.84 -5.06 -13.18
N GLN A 5 12.78 -3.86 -12.63
CA GLN A 5 13.66 -2.75 -12.98
C GLN A 5 13.79 -1.78 -11.80
N LYS A 6 14.89 -1.04 -11.77
CA LYS A 6 15.03 0.15 -10.90
C LYS A 6 15.69 1.27 -11.67
N GLU A 7 15.32 2.50 -11.34
CA GLU A 7 15.95 3.70 -11.88
C GLU A 7 16.19 4.71 -10.75
N CYS A 8 17.24 5.51 -10.88
CA CYS A 8 17.54 6.59 -9.95
C CYS A 8 17.38 7.91 -10.69
N ILE A 9 16.44 8.73 -10.26
CA ILE A 9 16.19 10.07 -10.80
C ILE A 9 16.46 11.08 -9.69
N ALA A 10 17.50 11.90 -9.88
CA ALA A 10 18.03 12.79 -8.85
C ALA A 10 18.37 12.04 -7.54
N SER A 11 17.54 12.20 -6.49
CA SER A 11 17.70 11.56 -5.19
C SER A 11 16.64 10.50 -4.89
N VAL A 12 15.79 10.14 -5.87
CA VAL A 12 14.69 9.18 -5.71
C VAL A 12 15.01 7.91 -6.48
N THR A 13 14.92 6.76 -5.81
CA THR A 13 14.97 5.45 -6.47
C THR A 13 13.56 4.97 -6.73
N LEU A 14 13.21 4.75 -8.00
CA LEU A 14 11.96 4.15 -8.43
C LEU A 14 12.17 2.66 -8.71
N PHE A 15 11.15 1.86 -8.43
CA PHE A 15 11.19 0.41 -8.56
C PHE A 15 9.99 -0.07 -9.37
N ASP A 16 10.26 -0.87 -10.39
CA ASP A 16 9.24 -1.66 -11.08
C ASP A 16 9.24 -3.05 -10.47
N LEU A 17 8.11 -3.43 -9.89
CA LEU A 17 7.95 -4.65 -9.11
C LEU A 17 6.82 -5.50 -9.68
N ARG A 18 7.03 -6.82 -9.74
CA ARG A 18 5.95 -7.79 -9.84
C ARG A 18 5.55 -8.22 -8.44
N THR A 19 4.27 -8.19 -8.14
CA THR A 19 3.72 -8.55 -6.83
C THR A 19 2.47 -9.39 -7.02
N SER A 20 2.19 -10.29 -6.08
CA SER A 20 0.90 -10.98 -6.04
C SER A 20 -0.19 -10.10 -5.42
N GLU A 21 -1.44 -10.47 -5.64
CA GLU A 21 -2.60 -9.86 -4.98
C GLU A 21 -2.53 -10.01 -3.46
N GLY A 22 -2.07 -11.17 -2.97
CA GLY A 22 -1.90 -11.42 -1.55
C GLY A 22 -0.88 -10.49 -0.91
N GLU A 23 0.22 -10.18 -1.60
CA GLU A 23 1.21 -9.21 -1.14
C GLU A 23 0.62 -7.79 -1.02
N LEU A 24 -0.15 -7.35 -2.03
CA LEU A 24 -0.86 -6.07 -1.97
C LEU A 24 -1.81 -5.98 -0.77
N MET A 25 -2.57 -7.05 -0.51
CA MET A 25 -3.50 -7.13 0.62
C MET A 25 -2.77 -7.08 1.98
N VAL A 26 -1.58 -7.68 2.08
CA VAL A 26 -0.74 -7.60 3.28
C VAL A 26 -0.27 -6.16 3.51
N TYR A 27 0.24 -5.49 2.47
CA TYR A 27 0.68 -4.10 2.58
C TYR A 27 -0.48 -3.17 2.97
N GLU A 28 -1.65 -3.34 2.35
CA GLU A 28 -2.85 -2.57 2.70
C GLU A 28 -3.24 -2.78 4.16
N GLY A 29 -3.27 -4.04 4.62
CA GLY A 29 -3.60 -4.36 6.02
C GLY A 29 -2.60 -3.80 7.03
N CYS A 30 -1.31 -3.80 6.71
CA CYS A 30 -0.29 -3.18 7.56
C CYS A 30 -0.49 -1.66 7.65
N ILE A 31 -0.74 -1.00 6.52
CA ILE A 31 -1.00 0.45 6.50
C ILE A 31 -2.28 0.77 7.28
N ASP A 32 -3.35 0.00 7.10
CA ASP A 32 -4.61 0.17 7.83
C ASP A 32 -4.43 0.06 9.35
N TYR A 33 -3.65 -0.93 9.79
CA TYR A 33 -3.33 -1.11 11.21
C TYR A 33 -2.61 0.12 11.77
N VAL A 34 -1.59 0.62 11.07
CA VAL A 34 -0.82 1.80 11.48
C VAL A 34 -1.71 3.04 11.53
N LEU A 35 -2.53 3.29 10.51
CA LEU A 35 -3.45 4.43 10.47
C LEU A 35 -4.44 4.44 11.65
N THR A 36 -4.92 3.25 12.01
CA THR A 36 -5.91 3.05 13.08
C THR A 36 -5.32 3.19 14.48
N HIS A 37 -4.08 2.74 14.69
CA HIS A 37 -3.51 2.59 16.04
C HIS A 37 -2.40 3.59 16.39
N CYS A 38 -1.83 4.29 15.41
CA CYS A 38 -0.70 5.19 15.64
C CYS A 38 -1.13 6.67 15.58
N THR A 39 -0.41 7.49 16.33
CA THR A 39 -0.41 8.95 16.24
C THR A 39 0.39 9.43 15.02
N ASP A 40 0.22 10.68 14.59
CA ASP A 40 0.97 11.25 13.47
C ASP A 40 2.49 11.22 13.72
N GLN A 41 2.92 11.45 14.96
CA GLN A 41 4.33 11.36 15.35
C GLN A 41 4.87 9.93 15.25
N GLU A 42 4.08 8.92 15.63
CA GLU A 42 4.45 7.52 15.50
C GLU A 42 4.48 7.08 14.03
N ILE A 43 3.53 7.55 13.22
CA ILE A 43 3.50 7.32 11.77
C ILE A 43 4.77 7.88 11.13
N PHE A 44 5.12 9.14 11.41
CA PHE A 44 6.36 9.72 10.92
C PHE A 44 7.58 8.89 11.32
N ARG A 45 7.63 8.38 12.55
CA ARG A 45 8.74 7.54 13.02
C ARG A 45 8.79 6.17 12.32
N ILE A 46 7.64 5.55 12.03
CA ILE A 46 7.56 4.20 11.45
C ILE A 46 7.78 4.22 9.94
N THR A 47 7.16 5.19 9.24
CA THR A 47 7.08 5.19 7.77
C THR A 47 7.84 6.34 7.12
N GLY A 48 8.13 7.42 7.86
CA GLY A 48 8.64 8.67 7.31
C GLY A 48 7.56 9.60 6.73
N CYS A 49 6.28 9.19 6.73
CA CYS A 49 5.18 10.03 6.26
C CYS A 49 4.93 11.20 7.22
N GLY A 50 4.71 12.40 6.69
CA GLY A 50 4.51 13.61 7.48
C GLY A 50 3.23 13.60 8.31
N ASP A 51 2.19 12.91 7.83
CA ASP A 51 0.90 12.80 8.50
C ASP A 51 0.10 11.55 8.08
N LYS A 52 -1.08 11.37 8.70
CA LYS A 52 -2.04 10.32 8.35
C LYS A 52 -2.57 10.42 6.91
N GLN A 53 -2.68 11.61 6.34
CA GLN A 53 -3.25 11.78 4.99
C GLN A 53 -2.31 11.21 3.93
N GLU A 54 -1.00 11.45 4.06
CA GLU A 54 0.00 10.88 3.17
C GLU A 54 -0.01 9.34 3.23
N LEU A 55 -0.05 8.76 4.43
CA LEU A 55 -0.12 7.31 4.57
C LEU A 55 -1.46 6.73 4.07
N PHE A 56 -2.57 7.44 4.28
CA PHE A 56 -3.88 7.07 3.75
C PHE A 56 -3.91 7.07 2.21
N PHE A 57 -3.23 8.00 1.56
CA PHE A 57 -3.09 8.01 0.10
C PHE A 57 -2.47 6.70 -0.42
N TYR A 58 -1.41 6.20 0.20
CA TYR A 58 -0.81 4.92 -0.20
C TYR A 58 -1.74 3.73 0.01
N LYS A 59 -2.54 3.74 1.09
CA LYS A 59 -3.57 2.72 1.32
C LYS A 59 -4.60 2.70 0.18
N GLU A 60 -5.09 3.86 -0.23
CA GLU A 60 -6.07 3.99 -1.31
C GLU A 60 -5.52 3.51 -2.66
N GLU A 61 -4.26 3.81 -2.98
CA GLU A 61 -3.61 3.30 -4.19
C GLU A 61 -3.51 1.76 -4.17
N LEU A 62 -3.19 1.15 -3.02
CA LEU A 62 -3.20 -0.30 -2.88
C LEU A 62 -4.60 -0.89 -3.05
N ILE A 63 -5.64 -0.27 -2.48
CA ILE A 63 -7.04 -0.72 -2.64
C ILE A 63 -7.44 -0.68 -4.11
N LYS A 64 -7.07 0.38 -4.86
CA LYS A 64 -7.35 0.47 -6.30
C LYS A 64 -6.71 -0.68 -7.07
N LEU A 65 -5.45 -1.01 -6.77
CA LEU A 65 -4.75 -2.14 -7.40
C LEU A 65 -5.41 -3.48 -7.05
N ILE A 66 -5.77 -3.70 -5.79
CA ILE A 66 -6.46 -4.91 -5.33
C ILE A 66 -7.81 -5.08 -6.04
N LYS A 67 -8.54 -3.99 -6.31
CA LYS A 67 -9.82 -4.04 -7.04
C LYS A 67 -9.68 -4.43 -8.52
N LEU A 68 -8.48 -4.40 -9.10
CA LEU A 68 -8.24 -4.85 -10.47
C LEU A 68 -8.17 -6.39 -10.61
N ILE A 69 -8.30 -7.15 -9.52
CA ILE A 69 -8.34 -8.62 -9.57
C ILE A 69 -9.50 -9.07 -10.46
N GLU A 70 -9.19 -9.85 -11.49
CA GLU A 70 -10.18 -10.27 -12.50
C GLU A 70 -11.32 -11.11 -11.91
N ARG A 71 -10.98 -11.98 -10.95
CA ARG A 71 -11.93 -12.87 -10.29
C ARG A 71 -12.44 -12.28 -8.98
N GLN A 72 -13.36 -11.34 -9.09
CA GLN A 72 -13.98 -10.60 -7.98
C GLN A 72 -14.63 -11.52 -6.92
N GLU A 73 -14.98 -12.76 -7.27
CA GLU A 73 -15.51 -13.73 -6.31
C GLU A 73 -14.50 -14.15 -5.23
N PHE A 74 -13.20 -14.03 -5.48
CA PHE A 74 -12.13 -14.28 -4.48
C PHE A 74 -11.68 -13.02 -3.75
N LEU A 75 -12.22 -11.86 -4.11
CA LEU A 75 -11.89 -10.64 -3.40
C LEU A 75 -12.45 -10.74 -1.96
N PRO A 76 -11.64 -10.49 -0.92
CA PRO A 76 -12.13 -10.47 0.45
C PRO A 76 -13.25 -9.46 0.65
N GLU A 77 -14.22 -9.77 1.51
CA GLU A 77 -15.41 -8.94 1.78
C GLU A 77 -15.06 -7.49 2.13
N LYS A 78 -13.95 -7.27 2.86
CA LYS A 78 -13.51 -5.93 3.24
C LYS A 78 -13.25 -4.99 2.05
N TYR A 79 -13.02 -5.52 0.86
CA TYR A 79 -12.78 -4.70 -0.34
C TYR A 79 -14.00 -4.58 -1.27
N LYS A 80 -15.08 -5.32 -1.02
CA LYS A 80 -16.26 -5.35 -1.91
C LYS A 80 -17.16 -4.12 -1.76
N ASN A 81 -17.13 -3.47 -0.60
CA ASN A 81 -18.06 -2.38 -0.23
C ASN A 81 -17.35 -1.03 0.02
N ILE A 82 -16.07 -0.95 -0.29
CA ILE A 82 -15.26 0.29 -0.26
C ILE A 82 -15.24 0.86 -1.67
#